data_AF-A0A4U9TL71-F1
#
_entry.id   AF-A0A4U9TL71-F1
#
_cell.length_a   1.000
_cell.length_b   1.000
_cell.length_c   1.000
_cell.angle_alpha   90.00
_cell.angle_beta   90.00
_cell.angle_gamma   90.00
#
_symmetry.space_group_name_H-M   'P 1'
#
loop_
_entity.id
_entity.type
_entity.pdbx_description
1 polymer ?
#
loop_
_entity_poly.entity_id
_entity_poly.type
_entity_poly.pdbx_seq_one_letter_code
_entity_poly.pdbx_strand_id
1 'polypeptide(L)'
;MFGANSERVLRYAWLNSFYQTGLKNLLDVAVLTCADESQQPDALQHYRKVDEIPFDFERRRMSVVVAKEAQYHELICKGALEEMLSICSHVRQEDEVIPLSEALLARIRRVTRRAQPARAARGGGGQ
;
A
#
# COMPACT_ATOMS: atom_id res chain seq x y z
N MET A 1 -12.54 -3.39 -10.28
CA MET A 1 -12.49 -1.99 -10.82
C MET A 1 -11.36 -1.16 -10.19
N PHE A 2 -10.62 -0.36 -10.98
CA PHE A 2 -9.60 0.58 -10.46
C PHE A 2 -10.24 1.77 -9.72
N GLY A 3 -9.67 2.16 -8.58
CA GLY A 3 -10.13 3.31 -7.78
C GLY A 3 -11.37 3.03 -6.92
N ALA A 4 -11.89 1.81 -6.95
CA ALA A 4 -12.95 1.36 -6.04
C ALA A 4 -12.36 0.86 -4.71
N ASN A 5 -13.18 0.85 -3.66
CA ASN A 5 -12.83 0.27 -2.37
C ASN A 5 -12.48 -1.22 -2.53
N SER A 6 -11.49 -1.68 -1.78
CA SER A 6 -11.01 -3.06 -1.83
C SER A 6 -10.56 -3.51 -0.45
N GLU A 7 -11.31 -4.43 0.15
CA GLU A 7 -10.97 -5.03 1.43
C GLU A 7 -9.61 -5.72 1.39
N ARG A 8 -9.26 -6.38 0.27
CA ARG A 8 -7.95 -7.01 0.08
C ARG A 8 -6.81 -6.00 0.14
N VAL A 9 -6.99 -4.82 -0.46
CA VAL A 9 -5.97 -3.75 -0.40
C VAL A 9 -5.87 -3.20 1.02
N LEU A 10 -7.01 -2.94 1.68
CA LEU A 10 -7.04 -2.49 3.07
C LEU A 10 -6.36 -3.49 4.00
N ARG A 11 -6.62 -4.79 3.81
CA ARG A 11 -6.00 -5.90 4.53
C ARG A 11 -4.48 -5.88 4.44
N TYR A 12 -3.93 -5.79 3.24
CA TYR A 12 -2.48 -5.74 3.04
C TYR A 12 -1.87 -4.45 3.60
N ALA A 13 -2.53 -3.32 3.40
CA ALA A 13 -2.10 -2.05 3.99
C ALA A 13 -2.06 -2.15 5.52
N TRP A 14 -3.08 -2.75 6.14
CA TRP A 14 -3.14 -2.99 7.58
C TRP A 14 -2.01 -3.88 8.06
N LEU A 15 -1.79 -5.05 7.43
CA LEU A 15 -0.71 -5.97 7.82
C LEU A 15 0.66 -5.29 7.79
N ASN A 16 0.92 -4.49 6.76
CA ASN A 16 2.16 -3.71 6.70
C ASN A 16 2.20 -2.64 7.80
N SER A 17 1.15 -1.84 7.98
CA SER A 17 1.10 -0.79 9.03
C SER A 17 1.17 -1.33 10.45
N PHE A 18 0.61 -2.51 10.70
CA PHE A 18 0.58 -3.16 12.01
C PHE A 18 1.94 -3.76 12.36
N TYR A 19 2.54 -4.51 11.44
CA TYR A 19 3.79 -5.22 11.71
C TYR A 19 5.05 -4.39 11.50
N GLN A 20 5.02 -3.30 10.72
CA GLN A 20 6.22 -2.49 10.52
C GLN A 20 6.62 -1.80 11.83
N THR A 21 7.87 -2.01 12.24
CA THR A 21 8.39 -1.51 13.53
C THR A 21 9.25 -0.25 13.38
N GLY A 22 9.52 0.17 12.14
CA GLY A 22 10.31 1.35 11.85
C GLY A 22 9.53 2.66 12.00
N LEU A 23 9.57 3.49 10.95
CA LEU A 23 9.00 4.83 10.95
C LEU A 23 7.46 4.79 10.96
N LYS A 24 6.85 4.68 12.14
CA LYS A 24 5.40 4.85 12.28
C LYS A 24 5.01 6.28 11.91
N ASN A 25 4.21 6.41 10.86
CA ASN A 25 3.76 7.69 10.35
C ASN A 25 2.22 7.83 10.48
N LEU A 26 1.72 9.05 10.27
CA LEU A 26 0.28 9.34 10.38
C LEU A 26 -0.59 8.56 9.38
N LEU A 27 -0.04 8.16 8.22
CA LEU A 27 -0.78 7.33 7.26
C LEU A 27 -0.96 5.91 7.79
N ASP A 28 0.05 5.35 8.48
CA ASP A 28 -0.07 4.02 9.09
C ASP A 28 -1.17 4.02 10.15
N VAL A 29 -1.20 5.04 11.01
CA VAL A 29 -2.26 5.22 12.01
C VAL A 29 -3.63 5.28 11.35
N ALA A 30 -3.78 6.09 10.29
CA ALA A 30 -5.04 6.21 9.56
C ALA A 30 -5.50 4.88 8.95
N VAL A 31 -4.56 4.07 8.41
CA VAL A 31 -4.87 2.74 7.88
C VAL A 31 -5.34 1.79 9.00
N LEU A 32 -4.68 1.81 10.16
CA LEU A 32 -5.06 0.98 11.30
C LEU A 32 -6.47 1.34 11.79
N THR A 33 -6.75 2.62 12.01
CA THR A 33 -8.08 3.09 12.46
C THR A 33 -9.19 2.74 11.47
N CYS A 34 -8.95 2.92 10.16
CA CYS A 34 -9.94 2.60 9.13
C CYS A 34 -10.28 1.09 9.07
N ALA A 35 -9.30 0.23 9.34
CA ALA A 35 -9.52 -1.22 9.36
C ALA A 35 -10.26 -1.70 10.62
N ASP A 36 -10.01 -1.06 11.77
CA ASP A 36 -10.70 -1.37 13.02
C ASP A 36 -12.21 -1.08 12.90
N GLU A 37 -12.57 0.04 12.27
CA GLU A 37 -13.96 0.39 11.92
C GLU A 37 -14.62 -0.63 10.97
N SER A 38 -13.82 -1.33 10.17
CA SER A 38 -14.27 -2.32 9.19
C SER A 38 -14.36 -3.76 9.75
N GLN A 39 -14.11 -3.97 11.05
CA GLN A 39 -14.11 -5.28 11.73
C GLN A 39 -13.19 -6.36 11.10
N GLN A 40 -12.18 -5.94 10.33
CA GLN A 40 -11.16 -6.84 9.74
C GLN A 40 -10.09 -7.41 10.71
N PRO A 41 -9.87 -6.93 11.97
CA PRO A 41 -8.72 -7.36 12.78
C PRO A 41 -8.67 -8.86 13.11
N ASP A 42 -9.80 -9.49 13.41
CA ASP A 42 -9.83 -10.87 13.94
C ASP A 42 -9.29 -11.90 12.94
N ALA A 43 -9.64 -11.76 11.66
CA ALA A 43 -9.12 -12.62 10.60
C ALA A 43 -7.62 -12.39 10.30
N LEU A 44 -7.09 -11.23 10.71
CA LEU A 44 -5.71 -10.83 10.45
C LEU A 44 -4.74 -11.23 11.55
N GLN A 45 -5.24 -11.52 12.75
CA GLN A 45 -4.43 -12.04 13.86
C GLN A 45 -3.84 -13.45 13.59
N HIS A 46 -4.31 -14.15 12.55
CA HIS A 46 -3.71 -15.41 12.13
C HIS A 46 -2.37 -15.26 11.42
N TYR A 47 -2.03 -14.06 10.96
CA TYR A 47 -0.71 -13.80 10.41
C TYR A 47 0.32 -13.67 11.54
N ARG A 48 1.56 -14.05 11.25
CA ARG A 48 2.71 -13.83 12.10
C ARG A 48 3.78 -13.09 11.31
N LYS A 49 4.41 -12.10 11.94
CA LYS A 49 5.58 -11.44 11.35
C LYS A 49 6.73 -12.45 11.29
N VAL A 50 7.31 -12.60 10.11
CA VAL A 50 8.53 -13.38 9.87
C VAL A 50 9.73 -12.43 9.88
N ASP A 51 9.62 -11.33 9.13
CA ASP A 51 10.70 -10.35 8.98
C ASP A 51 10.17 -8.98 8.51
N GLU A 52 11.03 -7.99 8.40
CA GLU A 52 10.76 -6.74 7.71
C GLU A 52 11.97 -6.22 6.93
N ILE A 53 11.68 -5.44 5.89
CA ILE A 53 12.66 -4.60 5.24
C ILE A 53 12.25 -3.16 5.57
N PRO A 54 12.91 -2.50 6.53
CA PRO A 54 12.50 -1.18 7.02
C PRO A 54 12.43 -0.13 5.91
N PHE A 55 11.83 1.03 6.22
CA PHE A 55 11.89 2.15 5.30
C PHE A 55 13.34 2.55 5.01
N ASP A 56 13.62 2.83 3.75
CA ASP A 56 14.91 3.30 3.27
C ASP A 56 14.69 4.54 2.41
N PHE A 57 15.51 5.55 2.64
CA PHE A 57 15.38 6.85 2.00
C PHE A 57 15.79 6.82 0.52
N GLU A 58 16.64 5.88 0.11
CA GLU A 58 17.03 5.74 -1.29
C GLU A 58 15.88 5.16 -2.11
N ARG A 59 15.32 4.03 -1.66
CA ARG A 59 14.22 3.38 -2.38
C ARG A 59 12.84 3.95 -2.07
N ARG A 60 12.69 4.66 -0.95
CA ARG A 60 11.43 5.24 -0.42
C ARG A 60 10.27 4.24 -0.29
N ARG A 61 10.58 3.02 0.17
CA ARG A 61 9.64 1.92 0.38
C ARG A 61 10.00 1.14 1.64
N MET A 62 9.00 0.46 2.20
CA MET A 62 9.15 -0.49 3.30
C MET A 62 8.34 -1.76 3.02
N SER A 63 8.81 -2.90 3.54
CA SER A 63 8.13 -4.19 3.40
C SER A 63 8.04 -4.92 4.73
N VAL A 64 6.99 -5.72 4.89
CA VAL A 64 6.91 -6.75 5.93
C VAL A 64 6.80 -8.10 5.27
N VAL A 65 7.33 -9.13 5.92
CA VAL A 65 7.13 -10.53 5.55
C VAL A 65 6.25 -11.15 6.62
N VAL A 66 5.11 -11.68 6.21
CA VAL A 66 4.15 -12.32 7.10
C VAL A 66 3.88 -13.75 6.65
N ALA A 67 3.50 -14.62 7.60
CA ALA A 67 3.11 -15.99 7.32
C ALA A 67 1.79 -16.30 8.03
N LYS A 68 0.84 -16.88 7.30
CA LYS A 68 -0.40 -17.42 7.87
C LYS A 68 -0.22 -18.87 8.33
N GLU A 69 0.58 -19.62 7.59
CA GLU A 69 0.93 -21.03 7.83
C GLU A 69 2.44 -21.21 7.57
N ALA A 70 3.06 -22.24 8.16
CA ALA A 70 4.52 -22.37 8.23
C ALA A 70 5.25 -22.46 6.87
N GLN A 71 4.54 -22.71 5.76
CA GLN A 71 5.14 -22.96 4.45
C GLN A 71 4.92 -21.83 3.44
N TYR A 72 4.12 -20.81 3.78
CA TYR A 72 3.81 -19.71 2.86
C TYR A 72 4.15 -18.35 3.48
N HIS A 73 5.06 -17.64 2.84
CA HIS A 73 5.42 -16.27 3.19
C HIS A 73 4.85 -15.29 2.19
N GLU A 74 4.26 -14.21 2.69
CA GLU A 74 3.72 -13.11 1.90
C GLU A 74 4.54 -11.85 2.19
N LEU A 75 5.16 -11.31 1.14
CA LEU A 75 5.86 -10.04 1.20
C LEU A 75 4.91 -8.91 0.81
N ILE A 76 4.70 -7.97 1.73
CA ILE A 76 3.81 -6.83 1.52
C ILE A 76 4.64 -5.56 1.54
N CYS A 77 4.79 -4.92 0.38
CA CYS A 77 5.55 -3.68 0.19
C CYS A 77 4.61 -2.48 0.00
N LYS A 78 4.92 -1.36 0.66
CA LYS A 78 4.24 -0.08 0.44
C LYS A 78 5.24 1.07 0.31
N GLY A 79 4.85 2.08 -0.44
CA GLY A 79 5.63 3.28 -0.69
C GLY A 79 4.89 4.23 -1.64
N ALA A 80 5.60 5.26 -2.10
CA ALA A 80 5.03 6.19 -3.08
C ALA A 80 4.82 5.51 -4.45
N LEU A 81 3.87 6.05 -5.22
CA LEU A 81 3.34 5.39 -6.42
C LEU A 81 4.44 5.03 -7.43
N GLU A 82 5.29 5.98 -7.78
CA GLU A 82 6.31 5.78 -8.83
C GLU A 82 7.38 4.76 -8.38
N GLU A 83 7.69 4.72 -7.08
CA GLU A 83 8.60 3.76 -6.48
C GLU A 83 8.02 2.34 -6.45
N MET A 84 6.71 2.20 -6.29
CA MET A 84 6.05 0.91 -6.42
C MET A 84 5.96 0.48 -7.88
N LEU A 85 5.60 1.38 -8.79
CA LEU A 85 5.49 1.07 -10.23
C LEU A 85 6.84 0.68 -10.84
N SER A 86 7.96 1.21 -10.34
CA SER A 86 9.30 0.85 -10.84
C SER A 86 9.76 -0.57 -10.50
N ILE A 87 9.12 -1.24 -9.54
CA ILE A 87 9.45 -2.61 -9.12
C ILE A 87 8.36 -3.64 -9.42
N CYS A 88 7.22 -3.20 -9.98
CA CYS A 88 6.08 -4.07 -10.29
C CYS A 88 6.08 -4.46 -11.77
N SER A 89 6.07 -5.75 -12.06
CA SER A 89 5.88 -6.29 -13.43
C SER A 89 4.43 -6.68 -13.73
N HIS A 90 3.59 -6.81 -12.70
CA HIS A 90 2.21 -7.27 -12.80
C HIS A 90 1.29 -6.41 -11.94
N VAL A 91 0.01 -6.40 -12.31
CA VAL A 91 -1.07 -5.80 -11.53
C VAL A 91 -2.19 -6.82 -11.37
N ARG A 92 -2.84 -6.78 -10.22
CA ARG A 92 -4.05 -7.58 -9.99
C ARG A 92 -5.29 -6.78 -10.37
N GLN A 93 -6.08 -7.32 -11.27
CA GLN A 93 -7.41 -6.82 -11.61
C GLN A 93 -8.43 -7.89 -11.22
N GLU A 94 -9.27 -7.58 -10.23
CA GLU A 94 -10.19 -8.56 -9.63
C GLU A 94 -9.41 -9.78 -9.14
N ASP A 95 -9.62 -10.97 -9.69
CA ASP A 95 -8.92 -12.18 -9.25
C ASP A 95 -7.78 -12.58 -10.18
N GLU A 96 -7.56 -11.84 -11.26
CA GLU A 96 -6.50 -12.10 -12.23
C GLU A 96 -5.26 -11.25 -11.99
N VAL A 97 -4.09 -11.86 -12.19
CA VAL A 97 -2.80 -11.19 -12.21
C VAL A 97 -2.36 -11.08 -13.66
N ILE A 98 -2.26 -9.85 -14.15
CA ILE A 98 -1.94 -9.56 -15.55
C ILE A 98 -0.67 -8.70 -15.64
N PRO A 99 0.10 -8.78 -16.74
CA PRO A 99 1.27 -7.94 -16.94
C PRO A 99 0.93 -6.45 -16.84
N LEU A 100 1.80 -5.67 -16.19
CA LEU A 100 1.66 -4.23 -16.11
C LEU A 100 2.06 -3.61 -17.46
N SER A 101 1.10 -3.54 -18.38
CA SER A 101 1.28 -2.88 -19.68
C SER A 101 1.28 -1.35 -19.55
N GLU A 102 1.84 -0.67 -20.56
CA GLU A 102 1.81 0.81 -20.65
C GLU A 102 0.39 1.39 -20.57
N ALA A 103 -0.59 0.70 -21.15
CA ALA A 103 -1.99 1.12 -21.08
C ALA A 103 -2.53 1.08 -19.63
N LEU A 104 -2.18 0.03 -18.87
CA LEU A 104 -2.54 -0.11 -17.46
C LEU A 104 -1.79 0.90 -16.60
N LEU A 105 -0.50 1.12 -16.87
CA LEU A 105 0.31 2.13 -16.20
C LEU A 105 -0.30 3.53 -16.35
N ALA A 106 -0.67 3.92 -17.57
CA ALA A 106 -1.34 5.18 -17.86
C ALA A 106 -2.69 5.31 -17.13
N ARG A 107 -3.45 4.21 -17.05
CA ARG A 107 -4.72 4.15 -16.31
C ARG A 107 -4.51 4.35 -14.81
N ILE A 108 -3.54 3.67 -14.19
CA ILE A 108 -3.20 3.81 -12.77
C ILE A 108 -2.86 5.27 -12.46
N ARG A 109 -1.93 5.87 -13.22
CA ARG A 109 -1.55 7.28 -13.04
C ARG A 109 -2.72 8.27 -13.17
N ARG A 110 -3.70 7.96 -14.03
CA ARG A 110 -4.91 8.78 -14.19
C ARG A 110 -5.83 8.68 -12.97
N VAL A 111 -6.04 7.48 -12.45
CA VAL A 111 -6.89 7.25 -11.27
C VAL A 111 -6.26 7.87 -10.02
N THR A 112 -4.95 7.66 -9.81
CA THR A 112 -4.28 8.17 -8.60
C THR A 112 -4.19 9.70 -8.57
N ARG A 113 -4.08 10.38 -9.72
CA ARG A 113 -4.15 11.85 -9.79
C ARG A 113 -5.45 12.43 -9.24
N ARG A 114 -6.57 11.70 -9.35
CA ARG A 114 -7.87 12.13 -8.81
C ARG A 114 -7.97 11.95 -7.30
N ALA A 115 -7.18 11.04 -6.73
CA ALA A 115 -7.17 10.71 -5.31
C ALA A 115 -6.14 11.52 -4.50
N GLN A 116 -5.17 12.16 -5.15
CA GLN A 116 -4.31 13.14 -4.50
C GLN A 116 -5.12 14.42 -4.26
N PRO A 117 -5.17 14.97 -3.03
CA PRO A 117 -5.75 16.30 -2.84
C PRO A 117 -5.00 17.25 -3.77
N ALA A 118 -5.76 18.10 -4.48
CA ALA A 118 -5.18 19.13 -5.32
C ALA A 118 -4.10 19.84 -4.50
N ARG A 119 -2.84 19.77 -4.95
CA ARG A 119 -1.76 20.58 -4.38
C ARG A 119 -2.30 22.00 -4.35
N ALA A 120 -2.58 22.53 -3.16
CA ALA A 120 -2.94 23.92 -3.00
C ALA A 120 -1.86 24.70 -3.75
N ALA A 121 -2.25 25.33 -4.86
CA ALA A 121 -1.39 26.24 -5.57
C ALA A 121 -1.03 27.31 -4.56
N ARG A 122 0.18 27.25 -3.99
CA ARG A 122 0.80 28.42 -3.39
C ARG A 122 1.20 29.31 -4.56
N GLY A 123 0.18 29.96 -5.13
CA GLY A 123 0.32 31.18 -5.91
C GLY A 123 0.70 32.30 -4.95
N GLY A 124 1.63 33.13 -5.41
CA GLY A 124 2.26 34.18 -4.63
C GLY A 124 1.32 35.30 -4.23
N GLY A 125 1.79 36.12 -3.29
CA GLY A 125 1.09 37.32 -2.85
C GLY A 125 1.59 37.76 -1.47
N GLY A 126 2.75 38.39 -1.45
CA GLY A 126 3.27 39.07 -0.26
C GLY A 126 4.34 40.05 -0.69
N GLN A 127 3.88 41.23 -1.11
CA GLN A 127 4.69 42.46 -1.08
C GLN A 127 5.07 42.78 0.36
#